data_AF-A0A2A6LD90-F1
#
_entry.id   AF-A0A2A6LD90-F1
#
_cell.length_a   1.000
_cell.length_b   1.000
_cell.length_c   1.000
_cell.angle_alpha   90.00
_cell.angle_beta   90.00
_cell.angle_gamma   90.00
#
_symmetry.space_group_name_H-M   'P 1'
#
loop_
_entity.id
_entity.type
_entity.pdbx_description
1 polymer ?
#
loop_
_entity_poly.entity_id
_entity_poly.type
_entity_poly.pdbx_seq_one_letter_code
_entity_poly.pdbx_strand_id
1 'polypeptide(L)'
;MRLGGRLEGAISVLADIDARKRPVADALKDWGLAHRFAGSGDRAAIGNIVYDALRMRLSHAWLMDDDSAAAIAHAVMFRQWGFTPDRLAAELADDKFAPPPLSADAVAAFASRSLDDAPPHIRGDIPEWIQPSFERAFGAGWLAEAQALAARPTLDLRANILKSSRDKAVKALERAGAHAAKIARYGIRIAAGEGASRLPNVTAELSFQKGWFEVQDEGSQIVADLVLAKDGEQILDYCAGGGGKTLAMAAAMQNKGQVHAYDADRKRLAPIIERLKRAGTRNVQVHDDARGLSGLAGRCDKVLVDAPCTGTGTWRRRPDTKWRLTAKNLDERTAQQQDALAQAGGFVKPGGELIYVTCSVLPQENEEQVRRFAADNPDFQIVGALPAWDALFGRDAPRPHSSDGLTVTLTPASTDTDGFFFCRMQRKG
;
A
#
# COMPACT_ATOMS: atom_id res chain seq x y z
N MET A 1 -26.46 -14.83 -1.70
CA MET A 1 -27.36 -13.84 -1.04
C MET A 1 -27.87 -12.86 -2.08
N ARG A 2 -29.08 -12.31 -1.91
CA ARG A 2 -29.59 -11.17 -2.71
C ARG A 2 -28.90 -9.86 -2.29
N LEU A 3 -29.14 -8.78 -3.03
CA LEU A 3 -28.51 -7.48 -2.79
C LEU A 3 -28.80 -6.95 -1.38
N GLY A 4 -30.03 -7.05 -0.90
CA GLY A 4 -30.42 -6.56 0.43
C GLY A 4 -29.65 -7.24 1.55
N GLY A 5 -29.60 -8.57 1.55
CA GLY A 5 -28.78 -9.29 2.54
C GLY A 5 -27.28 -8.96 2.48
N ARG A 6 -26.73 -8.62 1.31
CA ARG A 6 -25.33 -8.18 1.18
C ARG A 6 -25.14 -6.76 1.73
N LEU A 7 -26.06 -5.86 1.44
CA LEU A 7 -26.03 -4.49 1.95
C LEU A 7 -26.15 -4.49 3.48
N GLU A 8 -27.11 -5.23 4.04
CA GLU A 8 -27.28 -5.40 5.49
C GLU A 8 -26.02 -6.00 6.14
N GLY A 9 -25.44 -7.03 5.53
CA GLY A 9 -24.17 -7.60 5.99
C GLY A 9 -23.04 -6.56 6.03
N ALA A 10 -22.95 -5.68 5.04
CA ALA A 10 -21.96 -4.61 5.01
C ALA A 10 -22.22 -3.54 6.08
N ILE A 11 -23.49 -3.15 6.30
CA ILE A 11 -23.90 -2.22 7.35
C ILE A 11 -23.50 -2.76 8.73
N SER A 12 -23.80 -4.02 9.00
CA SER A 12 -23.42 -4.71 10.24
C SER A 12 -21.90 -4.68 10.47
N VAL A 13 -21.10 -4.93 9.43
CA VAL A 13 -19.63 -4.89 9.54
C VAL A 13 -19.13 -3.47 9.79
N LEU A 14 -19.67 -2.46 9.09
CA LEU A 14 -19.29 -1.06 9.28
C LEU A 14 -19.61 -0.59 10.70
N ALA A 15 -20.80 -0.92 11.22
CA ALA A 15 -21.21 -0.61 12.59
C ALA A 15 -20.28 -1.26 13.64
N ASP A 16 -19.88 -2.51 13.42
CA ASP A 16 -18.94 -3.22 14.29
C ASP A 16 -17.52 -2.59 14.28
N ILE A 17 -17.04 -2.17 13.10
CA ILE A 17 -15.77 -1.45 12.97
C ILE A 17 -15.81 -0.15 13.78
N ASP A 18 -16.90 0.61 13.69
CA ASP A 18 -17.04 1.88 14.39
C ASP A 18 -17.20 1.71 15.90
N ALA A 19 -17.94 0.69 16.35
CA ALA A 19 -18.15 0.42 17.76
C ALA A 19 -16.88 -0.12 18.44
N ARG A 20 -16.13 -1.00 17.77
CA ARG A 20 -14.96 -1.69 18.35
C ARG A 20 -13.60 -1.12 17.94
N LYS A 21 -13.57 -0.15 17.01
CA LYS A 21 -12.36 0.48 16.48
C LYS A 21 -11.30 -0.52 16.00
N ARG A 22 -11.75 -1.61 15.37
CA ARG A 22 -10.91 -2.75 14.97
C ARG A 22 -10.58 -2.77 13.46
N PRO A 23 -9.55 -3.51 13.02
CA PRO A 23 -9.20 -3.61 11.61
C PRO A 23 -10.32 -4.22 10.75
N VAL A 24 -10.52 -3.69 9.54
CA VAL A 24 -11.57 -4.14 8.61
C VAL A 24 -11.43 -5.61 8.23
N ALA A 25 -10.20 -6.11 8.06
CA ALA A 25 -9.95 -7.50 7.70
C ALA A 25 -10.42 -8.48 8.80
N ASP A 26 -10.22 -8.11 10.06
CA ASP A 26 -10.67 -8.91 11.21
C ASP A 26 -12.20 -8.86 11.32
N ALA A 27 -12.80 -7.68 11.10
CA ALA A 27 -14.25 -7.53 11.10
C ALA A 27 -14.95 -8.38 10.04
N LEU A 28 -14.46 -8.33 8.81
CA LEU A 28 -14.97 -9.15 7.70
C LEU A 28 -14.75 -10.65 7.93
N LYS A 29 -13.59 -11.03 8.48
CA LYS A 29 -13.29 -12.43 8.81
C LYS A 29 -14.27 -12.98 9.85
N ASP A 30 -14.44 -12.27 10.96
CA ASP A 30 -15.31 -12.70 12.05
C ASP A 30 -16.77 -12.75 11.60
N TRP A 31 -17.23 -11.73 10.84
CA TRP A 31 -18.56 -11.75 10.24
C TRP A 31 -18.74 -12.98 9.34
N GLY A 32 -17.75 -13.30 8.51
CA GLY A 32 -17.79 -14.48 7.63
C GLY A 32 -17.76 -15.82 8.37
N LEU A 33 -17.14 -15.89 9.56
CA LEU A 33 -17.16 -17.07 10.42
C LEU A 33 -18.53 -17.24 11.09
N ALA A 34 -19.16 -16.15 11.53
CA ALA A 34 -20.49 -16.16 12.11
C ALA A 34 -21.59 -16.47 11.06
N HIS A 35 -21.40 -16.07 9.81
CA HIS A 35 -22.38 -16.22 8.72
C HIS A 35 -21.93 -17.26 7.69
N ARG A 36 -21.88 -18.54 8.09
CA ARG A 36 -21.39 -19.65 7.24
C ARG A 36 -22.19 -19.86 5.94
N PHE A 37 -23.44 -19.40 5.88
CA PHE A 37 -24.26 -19.44 4.67
C PHE A 37 -23.77 -18.48 3.58
N ALA A 38 -22.99 -17.45 3.92
CA ALA A 38 -22.45 -16.52 2.95
C ALA A 38 -21.28 -17.17 2.19
N GLY A 39 -21.48 -17.41 0.89
CA GLY A 39 -20.46 -17.97 0.01
C GLY A 39 -19.34 -16.98 -0.30
N SER A 40 -18.30 -17.44 -1.01
CA SER A 40 -17.14 -16.58 -1.35
C SER A 40 -17.50 -15.35 -2.19
N GLY A 41 -18.49 -15.45 -3.08
CA GLY A 41 -19.00 -14.32 -3.85
C GLY A 41 -19.76 -13.31 -2.99
N ASP A 42 -20.55 -13.78 -2.02
CA ASP A 42 -21.28 -12.89 -1.10
C ASP A 42 -20.30 -12.15 -0.18
N ARG A 43 -19.31 -12.85 0.36
CA ARG A 43 -18.26 -12.22 1.20
C ARG A 43 -17.44 -11.18 0.44
N ALA A 44 -17.14 -11.45 -0.84
CA ALA A 44 -16.46 -10.48 -1.69
C ALA A 44 -17.31 -9.23 -1.94
N ALA A 45 -18.60 -9.40 -2.27
CA ALA A 45 -19.51 -8.28 -2.46
C ALA A 45 -19.66 -7.44 -1.19
N ILE A 46 -19.87 -8.06 -0.03
CA ILE A 46 -19.94 -7.38 1.27
C ILE A 46 -18.65 -6.63 1.56
N GLY A 47 -17.50 -7.30 1.41
CA GLY A 47 -16.19 -6.69 1.58
C GLY A 47 -16.02 -5.46 0.68
N ASN A 48 -16.42 -5.54 -0.58
CA ASN A 48 -16.33 -4.41 -1.51
C ASN A 48 -17.17 -3.21 -1.05
N ILE A 49 -18.38 -3.41 -0.54
CA ILE A 49 -19.20 -2.32 0.03
C ILE A 49 -18.48 -1.67 1.21
N VAL A 50 -18.00 -2.50 2.16
CA VAL A 50 -17.31 -2.02 3.36
C VAL A 50 -16.04 -1.23 2.99
N TYR A 51 -15.21 -1.75 2.09
CA TYR A 51 -14.00 -1.08 1.66
C TYR A 51 -14.28 0.22 0.90
N ASP A 52 -15.27 0.26 0.01
CA ASP A 52 -15.65 1.48 -0.70
C ASP A 52 -16.22 2.55 0.24
N ALA A 53 -17.02 2.12 1.22
CA ALA A 53 -17.55 3.02 2.25
C ALA A 53 -16.40 3.65 3.07
N LEU A 54 -15.42 2.85 3.47
CA LEU A 54 -14.26 3.35 4.22
C LEU A 54 -13.32 4.19 3.36
N ARG A 55 -13.15 3.90 2.06
CA ARG A 55 -12.28 4.70 1.20
C ARG A 55 -12.78 6.13 1.05
N MET A 56 -14.09 6.32 0.89
CA MET A 56 -14.71 7.62 0.64
C MET A 56 -15.67 8.06 1.76
N ARG A 57 -15.34 7.72 3.02
CA ARG A 57 -16.24 7.86 4.18
C ARG A 57 -16.77 9.28 4.36
N LEU A 58 -15.92 10.30 4.30
CA LEU A 58 -16.33 11.68 4.56
C LEU A 58 -17.17 12.20 3.39
N SER A 59 -16.78 11.90 2.16
CA SER A 59 -17.59 12.25 0.99
C SER A 59 -18.97 11.60 1.03
N HIS A 60 -19.05 10.33 1.46
CA HIS A 60 -20.32 9.63 1.63
C HIS A 60 -21.18 10.28 2.70
N ALA A 61 -20.61 10.52 3.88
CA ALA A 61 -21.32 11.15 4.99
C ALA A 61 -21.83 12.55 4.63
N TRP A 62 -21.01 13.34 3.93
CA TRP A 62 -21.38 14.68 3.48
C TRP A 62 -22.58 14.67 2.54
N LEU A 63 -22.59 13.78 1.55
CA LEU A 63 -23.68 13.70 0.59
C LEU A 63 -24.97 13.17 1.22
N MET A 64 -24.85 12.24 2.18
CA MET A 64 -25.99 11.68 2.88
C MET A 64 -26.51 12.56 4.02
N ASP A 65 -25.75 13.58 4.42
CA ASP A 65 -25.95 14.35 5.67
C ASP A 65 -26.07 13.44 6.92
N ASP A 66 -25.42 12.28 6.88
CA ASP A 66 -25.46 11.23 7.89
C ASP A 66 -24.21 10.36 7.76
N ASP A 67 -23.45 10.20 8.85
CA ASP A 67 -22.24 9.39 8.91
C ASP A 67 -22.45 7.96 9.41
N SER A 68 -23.72 7.56 9.58
CA SER A 68 -24.10 6.22 10.02
C SER A 68 -23.64 5.14 9.03
N ALA A 69 -23.40 3.94 9.56
CA ALA A 69 -23.05 2.77 8.76
C ALA A 69 -24.06 2.48 7.65
N ALA A 70 -25.35 2.71 7.91
CA ALA A 70 -26.41 2.57 6.94
C ALA A 70 -26.29 3.62 5.82
N ALA A 71 -26.14 4.89 6.17
CA ALA A 71 -26.03 5.98 5.18
C ALA A 71 -24.83 5.79 4.26
N ILE A 72 -23.63 5.56 4.82
CA ILE A 72 -22.42 5.42 3.99
C ILE A 72 -22.43 4.16 3.13
N ALA A 73 -23.09 3.08 3.56
CA ALA A 73 -23.25 1.87 2.74
C ALA A 73 -24.22 2.10 1.56
N HIS A 74 -25.30 2.84 1.76
CA HIS A 74 -26.20 3.23 0.67
C HIS A 74 -25.53 4.21 -0.30
N ALA A 75 -24.73 5.15 0.21
CA ALA A 75 -23.94 6.05 -0.63
C ALA A 75 -23.02 5.30 -1.59
N VAL A 76 -22.46 4.15 -1.18
CA VAL A 76 -21.68 3.28 -2.07
C VAL A 76 -22.53 2.73 -3.23
N MET A 77 -23.76 2.31 -2.94
CA MET A 77 -24.68 1.81 -3.97
C MET A 77 -24.95 2.87 -5.04
N PHE A 78 -25.13 4.12 -4.61
CA PHE A 78 -25.41 5.22 -5.52
C PHE A 78 -24.17 5.67 -6.30
N ARG A 79 -23.04 5.90 -5.60
CA ARG A 79 -21.86 6.54 -6.18
C ARG A 79 -20.95 5.58 -6.94
N GLN A 80 -20.67 4.41 -6.37
CA GLN A 80 -19.69 3.48 -6.96
C GLN A 80 -20.35 2.34 -7.73
N TRP A 81 -21.59 1.97 -7.39
CA TRP A 81 -22.28 0.84 -8.02
C TRP A 81 -23.39 1.29 -9.00
N GLY A 82 -23.62 2.61 -9.13
CA GLY A 82 -24.46 3.20 -10.17
C GLY A 82 -25.96 2.94 -10.01
N PHE A 83 -26.44 2.69 -8.78
CA PHE A 83 -27.87 2.61 -8.52
C PHE A 83 -28.48 4.02 -8.39
N THR A 84 -29.68 4.20 -8.94
CA THR A 84 -30.54 5.32 -8.51
C THR A 84 -31.26 4.93 -7.21
N PRO A 85 -31.71 5.90 -6.38
CA PRO A 85 -32.52 5.62 -5.20
C PRO A 85 -33.72 4.72 -5.50
N ASP A 86 -34.48 5.03 -6.55
CA ASP A 86 -35.66 4.24 -6.96
C ASP A 86 -35.31 2.81 -7.38
N ARG A 87 -34.22 2.65 -8.15
CA ARG A 87 -33.78 1.32 -8.58
C ARG A 87 -33.31 0.49 -7.39
N LEU A 88 -32.57 1.08 -6.46
CA LEU A 88 -32.14 0.39 -5.26
C LEU A 88 -33.36 -0.01 -4.40
N ALA A 89 -34.30 0.90 -4.18
CA ALA A 89 -35.52 0.62 -3.43
C ALA A 89 -36.31 -0.56 -4.05
N ALA A 90 -36.47 -0.58 -5.37
CA ALA A 90 -37.15 -1.66 -6.08
C ALA A 90 -36.42 -3.02 -5.92
N GLU A 91 -35.09 -3.04 -5.98
CA GLU A 91 -34.29 -4.26 -5.77
C GLU A 91 -34.38 -4.80 -4.34
N LEU A 92 -34.57 -3.90 -3.36
CA LEU A 92 -34.67 -4.23 -1.94
C LEU A 92 -36.09 -4.60 -1.49
N ALA A 93 -37.13 -4.16 -2.18
CA ALA A 93 -38.54 -4.25 -1.74
C ALA A 93 -38.98 -5.68 -1.36
N ASP A 94 -38.56 -6.69 -2.13
CA ASP A 94 -38.93 -8.10 -1.90
C ASP A 94 -37.83 -8.92 -1.20
N ASP A 95 -36.79 -8.27 -0.66
CA ASP A 95 -35.72 -8.94 0.09
C ASP A 95 -35.95 -8.79 1.60
N LYS A 96 -36.45 -9.85 2.25
CA LYS A 96 -36.68 -9.88 3.71
C LYS A 96 -35.43 -9.67 4.56
N PHE A 97 -34.24 -9.72 3.95
CA PHE A 97 -32.96 -9.45 4.61
C PHE A 97 -32.39 -8.09 4.25
N ALA A 98 -33.12 -7.25 3.51
CA ALA A 98 -32.72 -5.88 3.23
C ALA A 98 -32.71 -5.03 4.51
N PRO A 99 -31.81 -4.03 4.59
CA PRO A 99 -31.90 -3.01 5.63
C PRO A 99 -33.22 -2.22 5.50
N PRO A 100 -33.61 -1.48 6.56
CA PRO A 100 -34.67 -0.49 6.44
C PRO A 100 -34.41 0.48 5.27
N PRO A 101 -35.46 0.92 4.55
CA PRO A 101 -35.30 1.91 3.49
C PRO A 101 -34.74 3.22 4.05
N LEU A 102 -34.00 3.95 3.22
CA LEU A 102 -33.57 5.31 3.56
C LEU A 102 -34.76 6.23 3.84
N SER A 103 -34.58 7.19 4.74
CA SER A 103 -35.56 8.26 4.94
C SER A 103 -35.66 9.14 3.69
N ALA A 104 -36.83 9.79 3.51
CA ALA A 104 -37.03 10.75 2.43
C ALA A 104 -35.98 11.89 2.51
N ASP A 105 -35.63 12.31 3.71
CA ASP A 105 -34.61 13.34 3.96
C ASP A 105 -33.22 12.90 3.49
N ALA A 106 -32.81 11.64 3.75
CA ALA A 106 -31.53 11.11 3.31
C ALA A 106 -31.45 11.00 1.78
N VAL A 107 -32.55 10.60 1.12
CA VAL A 107 -32.64 10.58 -0.35
C VAL A 107 -32.57 12.00 -0.91
N ALA A 108 -33.27 12.96 -0.29
CA ALA A 108 -33.25 14.36 -0.69
C ALA A 108 -31.86 15.02 -0.48
N ALA A 109 -31.17 14.69 0.61
CA ALA A 109 -29.82 15.16 0.89
C ALA A 109 -28.85 14.67 -0.20
N PHE A 110 -28.86 13.38 -0.51
CA PHE A 110 -28.01 12.81 -1.57
C PHE A 110 -28.27 13.44 -2.94
N ALA A 111 -29.52 13.77 -3.25
CA ALA A 111 -29.90 14.38 -4.51
C ALA A 111 -29.55 15.88 -4.62
N SER A 112 -29.42 16.59 -3.51
CA SER A 112 -29.28 18.06 -3.49
C SER A 112 -27.88 18.56 -3.11
N ARG A 113 -27.11 17.78 -2.34
CA ARG A 113 -25.77 18.19 -1.90
C ARG A 113 -24.71 17.89 -2.95
N SER A 114 -23.73 18.78 -3.09
CA SER A 114 -22.55 18.56 -3.94
C SER A 114 -21.29 18.40 -3.09
N LEU A 115 -20.32 17.63 -3.59
CA LEU A 115 -18.98 17.59 -3.00
C LEU A 115 -18.20 18.89 -3.27
N ASP A 116 -18.58 19.67 -4.27
CA ASP A 116 -17.91 20.95 -4.57
C ASP A 116 -18.07 21.94 -3.41
N ASP A 117 -19.18 21.86 -2.68
CA ASP A 117 -19.51 22.67 -1.51
C ASP A 117 -18.86 22.14 -0.21
N ALA A 118 -18.25 20.96 -0.25
CA ALA A 118 -17.66 20.35 0.93
C ALA A 118 -16.29 20.96 1.28
N PRO A 119 -15.94 21.05 2.57
CA PRO A 119 -14.59 21.36 3.01
C PRO A 119 -13.52 20.51 2.30
N PRO A 120 -12.32 21.04 2.01
CA PRO A 120 -11.34 20.33 1.20
C PRO A 120 -10.93 18.95 1.72
N HIS A 121 -10.77 18.76 3.04
CA HIS A 121 -10.43 17.45 3.62
C HIS A 121 -11.54 16.41 3.40
N ILE A 122 -12.82 16.83 3.35
CA ILE A 122 -13.95 15.96 3.01
C ILE A 122 -13.83 15.51 1.55
N ARG A 123 -13.59 16.45 0.63
CA ARG A 123 -13.42 16.16 -0.81
C ARG A 123 -12.22 15.26 -1.10
N GLY A 124 -11.17 15.35 -0.28
CA GLY A 124 -9.99 14.50 -0.34
C GLY A 124 -10.14 13.18 0.41
N ASP A 125 -11.23 13.00 1.17
CA ASP A 125 -11.46 11.87 2.06
C ASP A 125 -10.27 11.61 3.00
N ILE A 126 -9.72 12.65 3.62
CA ILE A 126 -8.63 12.54 4.60
C ILE A 126 -9.03 13.15 5.95
N PRO A 127 -8.41 12.73 7.07
CA PRO A 127 -8.60 13.40 8.34
C PRO A 127 -8.21 14.88 8.23
N GLU A 128 -9.03 15.78 8.77
CA GLU A 128 -8.80 17.23 8.69
C GLU A 128 -7.40 17.64 9.15
N TRP A 129 -6.93 17.06 10.26
CA TRP A 129 -5.60 17.36 10.83
C TRP A 129 -4.43 16.94 9.93
N ILE A 130 -4.65 16.05 8.95
CA ILE A 130 -3.63 15.62 7.97
C ILE A 130 -3.53 16.58 6.79
N GLN A 131 -4.60 17.34 6.46
CA GLN A 131 -4.64 18.22 5.30
C GLN A 131 -3.40 19.11 5.17
N PRO A 132 -2.90 19.80 6.23
CA PRO A 132 -1.71 20.62 6.12
C PRO A 132 -0.45 19.85 5.69
N SER A 133 -0.36 18.55 5.98
CA SER A 133 0.77 17.72 5.57
C SER A 133 0.71 17.38 4.08
N PHE A 134 -0.49 17.14 3.55
CA PHE A 134 -0.72 16.94 2.11
C PHE A 134 -0.44 18.23 1.32
N GLU A 135 -0.87 19.37 1.83
CA GLU A 135 -0.59 20.69 1.24
C GLU A 135 0.93 20.95 1.16
N ARG A 136 1.68 20.63 2.23
CA ARG A 136 3.15 20.73 2.21
C ARG A 136 3.80 19.75 1.23
N ALA A 137 3.28 18.53 1.14
CA ALA A 137 3.85 17.49 0.28
C ALA A 137 3.66 17.78 -1.21
N PHE A 138 2.48 18.25 -1.60
CA PHE A 138 2.04 18.26 -3.00
C PHE A 138 1.62 19.64 -3.52
N GLY A 139 1.69 20.68 -2.69
CA GLY A 139 1.31 22.05 -3.07
C GLY A 139 -0.12 22.11 -3.58
N ALA A 140 -0.35 22.83 -4.68
CA ALA A 140 -1.70 22.97 -5.27
C ALA A 140 -2.33 21.64 -5.75
N GLY A 141 -1.54 20.60 -5.99
CA GLY A 141 -2.01 19.28 -6.45
C GLY A 141 -2.52 18.36 -5.34
N TRP A 142 -2.44 18.78 -4.07
CA TRP A 142 -2.67 17.90 -2.92
C TRP A 142 -4.04 17.21 -2.90
N LEU A 143 -5.09 17.91 -3.36
CA LEU A 143 -6.44 17.36 -3.35
C LEU A 143 -6.58 16.18 -4.31
N ALA A 144 -5.98 16.28 -5.51
CA ALA A 144 -5.99 15.19 -6.47
C ALA A 144 -5.22 13.97 -5.95
N GLU A 145 -4.09 14.20 -5.27
CA GLU A 145 -3.30 13.14 -4.64
C GLU A 145 -4.08 12.41 -3.53
N ALA A 146 -4.78 13.18 -2.68
CA ALA A 146 -5.66 12.64 -1.64
C ALA A 146 -6.81 11.81 -2.23
N GLN A 147 -7.48 12.33 -3.27
CA GLN A 147 -8.58 11.63 -3.95
C GLN A 147 -8.11 10.31 -4.59
N ALA A 148 -6.92 10.29 -5.17
CA ALA A 148 -6.37 9.08 -5.79
C ALA A 148 -6.05 7.98 -4.76
N LEU A 149 -5.76 8.34 -3.51
CA LEU A 149 -5.62 7.40 -2.37
C LEU A 149 -6.97 6.81 -1.90
N ALA A 150 -8.10 7.31 -2.39
CA ALA A 150 -9.44 6.75 -2.13
C ALA A 150 -9.94 5.81 -3.25
N ALA A 151 -9.19 5.64 -4.35
CA ALA A 151 -9.58 4.75 -5.45
C ALA A 151 -9.47 3.25 -5.07
N ARG A 152 -10.14 2.36 -5.80
CA ARG A 152 -9.93 0.92 -5.65
C ARG A 152 -8.52 0.53 -6.15
N PRO A 153 -7.73 -0.25 -5.40
CA PRO A 153 -6.37 -0.59 -5.78
C PRO A 153 -6.34 -1.77 -6.79
N THR A 154 -5.36 -1.76 -7.68
CA THR A 154 -5.02 -2.89 -8.55
C THR A 154 -4.42 -4.06 -7.76
N LEU A 155 -4.44 -5.26 -8.33
CA LEU A 155 -3.63 -6.38 -7.83
C LEU A 155 -2.33 -6.44 -8.64
N ASP A 156 -1.23 -6.05 -8.00
CA ASP A 156 0.08 -6.06 -8.61
C ASP A 156 0.92 -7.24 -8.10
N LEU A 157 1.69 -7.81 -9.02
CA LEU A 157 2.58 -8.95 -8.81
C LEU A 157 3.95 -8.61 -9.38
N ARG A 158 5.00 -9.21 -8.85
CA ARG A 158 6.35 -9.12 -9.40
C ARG A 158 6.77 -10.47 -9.96
N ALA A 159 7.13 -10.52 -11.24
CA ALA A 159 7.73 -11.72 -11.82
C ALA A 159 9.06 -12.04 -11.11
N ASN A 160 9.26 -13.31 -10.77
CA ASN A 160 10.50 -13.79 -10.18
C ASN A 160 11.47 -14.22 -11.28
N ILE A 161 12.38 -13.33 -11.64
CA ILE A 161 13.35 -13.53 -12.72
C ILE A 161 14.36 -14.66 -12.47
N LEU A 162 14.43 -15.22 -11.27
CA LEU A 162 15.20 -16.44 -10.99
C LEU A 162 14.49 -17.73 -11.47
N LYS A 163 13.17 -17.65 -11.73
CA LYS A 163 12.31 -18.83 -12.01
C LYS A 163 11.53 -18.71 -13.31
N SER A 164 11.21 -17.50 -13.74
CA SER A 164 10.38 -17.23 -14.92
C SER A 164 10.65 -15.84 -15.49
N SER A 165 10.33 -15.64 -16.77
CA SER A 165 10.19 -14.29 -17.33
C SER A 165 8.84 -13.67 -16.95
N ARG A 166 8.75 -12.33 -17.06
CA ARG A 166 7.49 -11.58 -16.92
C ARG A 166 6.42 -12.09 -17.89
N ASP A 167 6.77 -12.23 -19.16
CA ASP A 167 5.80 -12.62 -20.21
C ASP A 167 5.22 -14.02 -19.97
N LYS A 168 6.05 -14.96 -19.50
CA LYS A 168 5.59 -16.30 -19.14
C LYS A 168 4.66 -16.29 -17.93
N ALA A 169 4.92 -15.43 -16.94
CA ALA A 169 4.06 -15.27 -15.78
C ALA A 169 2.74 -14.55 -16.12
N VAL A 170 2.79 -13.52 -17.00
CA VAL A 170 1.59 -12.86 -17.56
C VAL A 170 0.71 -13.88 -18.28
N LYS A 171 1.30 -14.67 -19.19
CA LYS A 171 0.57 -15.71 -19.93
C LYS A 171 -0.07 -16.75 -19.02
N ALA A 172 0.60 -17.12 -17.92
CA ALA A 172 0.01 -18.04 -16.93
C ALA A 172 -1.23 -17.46 -16.22
N LEU A 173 -1.34 -16.13 -16.16
CA LEU A 173 -2.42 -15.40 -15.51
C LEU A 173 -3.36 -14.69 -16.49
N GLU A 174 -3.31 -15.04 -17.78
CA GLU A 174 -4.11 -14.38 -18.83
C GLU A 174 -5.61 -14.46 -18.53
N ARG A 175 -6.09 -15.61 -18.04
CA ARG A 175 -7.50 -15.79 -17.62
C ARG A 175 -7.91 -14.92 -16.45
N ALA A 176 -6.95 -14.43 -15.66
CA ALA A 176 -7.16 -13.51 -14.56
C ALA A 176 -7.10 -12.04 -15.01
N GLY A 177 -6.93 -11.77 -16.31
CA GLY A 177 -6.83 -10.41 -16.87
C GLY A 177 -5.46 -9.75 -16.64
N ALA A 178 -4.43 -10.55 -16.40
CA ALA A 178 -3.10 -10.03 -16.12
C ALA A 178 -2.43 -9.45 -17.37
N HIS A 179 -1.76 -8.32 -17.20
CA HIS A 179 -0.92 -7.67 -18.22
C HIS A 179 0.37 -7.13 -17.57
N ALA A 180 1.34 -6.70 -18.38
CA ALA A 180 2.54 -6.07 -17.84
C ALA A 180 2.19 -4.75 -17.13
N ALA A 181 2.80 -4.49 -15.98
CA ALA A 181 2.66 -3.22 -15.30
C ALA A 181 3.36 -2.08 -16.07
N LYS A 182 2.99 -0.84 -15.77
CA LYS A 182 3.34 0.32 -16.62
C LYS A 182 4.79 0.76 -16.42
N ILE A 183 5.32 0.68 -15.20
CA ILE A 183 6.62 1.24 -14.82
C ILE A 183 7.56 0.14 -14.36
N ALA A 184 7.14 -0.71 -13.41
CA ALA A 184 8.01 -1.74 -12.86
C ALA A 184 8.44 -2.74 -13.95
N ARG A 185 9.76 -2.93 -14.10
CA ARG A 185 10.36 -3.75 -15.16
C ARG A 185 9.83 -5.18 -15.19
N TYR A 186 9.55 -5.72 -14.00
CA TYR A 186 9.04 -7.08 -13.80
C TYR A 186 7.61 -7.11 -13.26
N GLY A 187 6.92 -5.97 -13.25
CA GLY A 187 5.58 -5.84 -12.73
C GLY A 187 4.54 -6.49 -13.63
N ILE A 188 3.54 -7.09 -12.99
CA ILE A 188 2.35 -7.67 -13.60
C ILE A 188 1.16 -7.06 -12.87
N ARG A 189 0.15 -6.62 -13.62
CA ARG A 189 -1.03 -5.95 -13.09
C ARG A 189 -2.29 -6.69 -13.49
N ILE A 190 -3.18 -6.83 -12.52
CA ILE A 190 -4.58 -7.19 -12.72
C ILE A 190 -5.40 -5.98 -12.27
N ALA A 191 -6.30 -5.52 -13.15
CA ALA A 191 -7.11 -4.33 -12.89
C ALA A 191 -7.95 -4.50 -11.62
N ALA A 192 -8.27 -3.36 -10.97
CA ALA A 192 -9.22 -3.35 -9.87
C ALA A 192 -10.59 -3.84 -10.37
N GLY A 193 -11.29 -4.61 -9.55
CA GLY A 193 -12.66 -5.00 -9.85
C GLY A 193 -13.65 -3.84 -9.62
N GLU A 194 -14.82 -3.91 -10.25
CA GLU A 194 -15.95 -2.99 -10.04
C GLU A 194 -17.12 -3.68 -9.31
N GLY A 195 -17.98 -2.90 -8.66
CA GLY A 195 -19.17 -3.40 -7.97
C GLY A 195 -18.89 -4.61 -7.06
N ALA A 196 -19.64 -5.69 -7.29
CA ALA A 196 -19.55 -6.96 -6.56
C ALA A 196 -18.47 -7.94 -7.09
N SER A 197 -17.65 -7.54 -8.06
CA SER A 197 -16.65 -8.43 -8.67
C SER A 197 -15.61 -8.90 -7.64
N ARG A 198 -15.11 -10.12 -7.86
CA ARG A 198 -14.09 -10.74 -7.01
C ARG A 198 -12.74 -10.72 -7.71
N LEU A 199 -11.71 -10.21 -7.05
CA LEU A 199 -10.34 -10.36 -7.52
C LEU A 199 -9.95 -11.86 -7.58
N PRO A 200 -9.12 -12.25 -8.57
CA PRO A 200 -8.67 -13.62 -8.71
C PRO A 200 -7.78 -14.02 -7.52
N ASN A 201 -7.89 -15.28 -7.09
CA ASN A 201 -7.03 -15.82 -6.04
C ASN A 201 -5.72 -16.34 -6.62
N VAL A 202 -4.82 -15.40 -6.94
CA VAL A 202 -3.54 -15.70 -7.62
C VAL A 202 -2.60 -16.60 -6.81
N THR A 203 -2.77 -16.70 -5.49
CA THR A 203 -1.92 -17.57 -4.65
C THR A 203 -2.30 -19.05 -4.74
N ALA A 204 -3.49 -19.36 -5.23
CA ALA A 204 -3.91 -20.74 -5.52
C ALA A 204 -3.32 -21.26 -6.84
N GLU A 205 -2.81 -20.38 -7.70
CA GLU A 205 -2.28 -20.72 -9.01
C GLU A 205 -0.99 -21.55 -8.92
N LEU A 206 -0.84 -22.52 -9.82
CA LEU A 206 0.37 -23.36 -9.88
C LEU A 206 1.63 -22.52 -10.15
N SER A 207 1.51 -21.45 -10.93
CA SER A 207 2.59 -20.49 -11.19
C SER A 207 3.05 -19.78 -9.91
N PHE A 208 2.15 -19.45 -8.99
CA PHE A 208 2.54 -18.92 -7.68
C PHE A 208 3.25 -19.98 -6.84
N GLN A 209 2.69 -21.19 -6.74
CA GLN A 209 3.29 -22.29 -5.97
C GLN A 209 4.70 -22.66 -6.48
N LYS A 210 4.94 -22.57 -7.79
CA LYS A 210 6.26 -22.74 -8.42
C LYS A 210 7.20 -21.53 -8.27
N GLY A 211 6.76 -20.47 -7.62
CA GLY A 211 7.54 -19.26 -7.36
C GLY A 211 7.79 -18.41 -8.60
N TRP A 212 6.90 -18.43 -9.60
CA TRP A 212 7.08 -17.61 -10.82
C TRP A 212 6.83 -16.13 -10.59
N PHE A 213 6.08 -15.77 -9.54
CA PHE A 213 5.84 -14.39 -9.14
C PHE A 213 5.56 -14.27 -7.64
N GLU A 214 5.65 -13.05 -7.13
CA GLU A 214 5.28 -12.65 -5.78
C GLU A 214 4.14 -11.63 -5.81
N VAL A 215 3.24 -11.64 -4.82
CA VAL A 215 2.26 -10.55 -4.64
C VAL A 215 2.98 -9.35 -4.04
N GLN A 216 3.02 -8.24 -4.77
CA GLN A 216 3.73 -7.03 -4.35
C GLN A 216 3.23 -5.83 -5.16
N ASP A 217 2.84 -4.75 -4.46
CA ASP A 217 2.48 -3.47 -5.07
C ASP A 217 3.57 -2.97 -6.03
N GLU A 218 3.18 -2.41 -7.17
CA GLU A 218 4.12 -1.91 -8.19
C GLU A 218 5.09 -0.86 -7.61
N GLY A 219 4.64 0.04 -6.75
CA GLY A 219 5.48 1.05 -6.09
C GLY A 219 6.56 0.42 -5.22
N SER A 220 6.22 -0.65 -4.48
CA SER A 220 7.21 -1.42 -3.73
C SER A 220 8.22 -2.15 -4.62
N GLN A 221 7.89 -2.47 -5.87
CA GLN A 221 8.83 -3.05 -6.84
C GLN A 221 9.78 -1.98 -7.37
N ILE A 222 9.25 -0.81 -7.71
CA ILE A 222 10.00 0.35 -8.22
C ILE A 222 11.06 0.79 -7.21
N VAL A 223 10.70 0.98 -5.94
CA VAL A 223 11.67 1.39 -4.91
C VAL A 223 12.72 0.30 -4.63
N ALA A 224 12.40 -0.98 -4.85
CA ALA A 224 13.37 -2.06 -4.76
C ALA A 224 14.33 -2.07 -5.96
N ASP A 225 13.86 -1.73 -7.17
CA ASP A 225 14.71 -1.54 -8.35
C ASP A 225 15.65 -0.34 -8.19
N LEU A 226 15.17 0.76 -7.56
CA LEU A 226 15.97 1.96 -7.28
C LEU A 226 17.11 1.73 -6.27
N VAL A 227 17.10 0.61 -5.53
CA VAL A 227 18.28 0.19 -4.74
C VAL A 227 19.48 -0.10 -5.64
N LEU A 228 19.25 -0.45 -6.91
CA LEU A 228 20.31 -0.77 -7.87
C LEU A 228 21.27 -1.85 -7.33
N ALA A 229 20.71 -2.90 -6.73
CA ALA A 229 21.46 -4.06 -6.23
C ALA A 229 22.24 -4.72 -7.38
N LYS A 230 23.55 -4.91 -7.20
CA LYS A 230 24.46 -5.49 -8.20
C LYS A 230 25.00 -6.84 -7.74
N ASP A 231 25.29 -7.70 -8.71
CA ASP A 231 25.96 -8.97 -8.49
C ASP A 231 27.22 -8.80 -7.63
N GLY A 232 27.36 -9.62 -6.60
CA GLY A 232 28.56 -9.64 -5.75
C GLY A 232 28.54 -8.69 -4.55
N GLU A 233 27.58 -7.77 -4.47
CA GLU A 233 27.46 -6.84 -3.33
C GLU A 233 27.02 -7.55 -2.04
N GLN A 234 27.38 -6.95 -0.91
CA GLN A 234 26.83 -7.25 0.41
C GLN A 234 25.77 -6.21 0.77
N ILE A 235 24.51 -6.64 0.84
CA ILE A 235 23.36 -5.75 1.08
C ILE A 235 22.66 -6.16 2.38
N LEU A 236 22.30 -5.19 3.22
CA LEU A 236 21.47 -5.39 4.40
C LEU A 236 20.08 -4.78 4.19
N ASP A 237 19.04 -5.59 4.28
CA ASP A 237 17.64 -5.17 4.42
C ASP A 237 17.30 -5.13 5.92
N TYR A 238 17.39 -3.94 6.52
CA TYR A 238 17.33 -3.73 7.99
C TYR A 238 15.91 -3.79 8.56
N CYS A 239 14.90 -3.60 7.71
CA CYS A 239 13.48 -3.67 8.07
C CYS A 239 12.77 -4.56 7.05
N ALA A 240 13.26 -5.78 6.90
CA ALA A 240 12.88 -6.67 5.79
C ALA A 240 11.39 -7.03 5.76
N GLY A 241 10.70 -6.97 6.90
CA GLY A 241 9.33 -7.43 7.06
C GLY A 241 9.16 -8.82 6.47
N GLY A 242 8.13 -9.00 5.64
CA GLY A 242 7.91 -10.28 4.96
C GLY A 242 8.92 -10.63 3.86
N GLY A 243 9.95 -9.81 3.61
CA GLY A 243 11.03 -10.06 2.64
C GLY A 243 10.71 -9.72 1.19
N GLY A 244 9.70 -8.89 0.92
CA GLY A 244 9.34 -8.54 -0.46
C GLY A 244 10.49 -7.89 -1.23
N LYS A 245 11.14 -6.89 -0.62
CA LYS A 245 12.29 -6.17 -1.21
C LYS A 245 13.56 -7.00 -1.16
N THR A 246 13.83 -7.73 -0.06
CA THR A 246 14.87 -8.77 0.02
C THR A 246 14.85 -9.71 -1.19
N LEU A 247 13.68 -10.27 -1.52
CA LEU A 247 13.52 -11.17 -2.66
C LEU A 247 13.80 -10.48 -4.01
N ALA A 248 13.45 -9.20 -4.13
CA ALA A 248 13.72 -8.43 -5.35
C ALA A 248 15.22 -8.24 -5.54
N MET A 249 15.93 -7.84 -4.48
CA MET A 249 17.37 -7.66 -4.51
C MET A 249 18.10 -8.97 -4.79
N ALA A 250 17.72 -10.07 -4.11
CA ALA A 250 18.30 -11.40 -4.36
C ALA A 250 18.13 -11.84 -5.82
N ALA A 251 16.97 -11.57 -6.42
CA ALA A 251 16.70 -11.87 -7.82
C ALA A 251 17.49 -10.96 -8.77
N ALA A 252 17.57 -9.65 -8.48
CA ALA A 252 18.34 -8.68 -9.26
C ALA A 252 19.84 -9.01 -9.28
N MET A 253 20.37 -9.52 -8.17
CA MET A 253 21.76 -9.98 -8.03
C MET A 253 22.00 -11.39 -8.58
N GLN A 254 21.01 -12.02 -9.21
CA GLN A 254 21.09 -13.36 -9.78
C GLN A 254 21.59 -14.44 -8.79
N ASN A 255 21.21 -14.36 -7.52
CA ASN A 255 21.74 -15.22 -6.44
C ASN A 255 23.28 -15.11 -6.23
N LYS A 256 23.93 -14.03 -6.64
CA LYS A 256 25.36 -13.74 -6.38
C LYS A 256 25.51 -12.67 -5.30
N GLY A 257 26.67 -12.62 -4.63
CA GLY A 257 26.86 -11.75 -3.46
C GLY A 257 26.09 -12.26 -2.24
N GLN A 258 25.70 -11.35 -1.34
CA GLN A 258 25.00 -11.72 -0.11
C GLN A 258 23.98 -10.64 0.30
N VAL A 259 22.72 -11.03 0.44
CA VAL A 259 21.67 -10.21 1.07
C VAL A 259 21.48 -10.71 2.51
N HIS A 260 21.48 -9.79 3.47
CA HIS A 260 21.15 -10.04 4.86
C HIS A 260 19.78 -9.42 5.13
N ALA A 261 18.85 -10.17 5.69
CA ALA A 261 17.50 -9.70 6.01
C ALA A 261 17.30 -9.73 7.51
N TYR A 262 16.95 -8.58 8.08
CA TYR A 262 16.69 -8.39 9.49
C TYR A 262 15.39 -7.62 9.68
N ASP A 263 14.67 -7.93 10.76
CA ASP A 263 13.55 -7.12 11.24
C ASP A 263 13.47 -7.27 12.76
N ALA A 264 13.23 -6.16 13.46
CA ALA A 264 13.05 -6.17 14.92
C ALA A 264 11.75 -6.92 15.32
N ASP A 265 10.74 -6.94 14.45
CA ASP A 265 9.50 -7.69 14.65
C ASP A 265 9.58 -9.07 14.00
N ARG A 266 9.87 -10.08 14.82
CA ARG A 266 9.92 -11.50 14.41
C ARG A 266 8.64 -11.98 13.72
N LYS A 267 7.46 -11.43 14.07
CA LYS A 267 6.19 -11.84 13.45
C LYS A 267 6.10 -11.34 12.01
N ARG A 268 6.63 -10.14 11.73
CA ARG A 268 6.72 -9.62 10.36
C ARG A 268 7.74 -10.36 9.53
N LEU A 269 8.86 -10.77 10.15
CA LEU A 269 9.92 -11.53 9.48
C LEU A 269 9.52 -12.97 9.15
N ALA A 270 8.74 -13.62 10.02
CA ALA A 270 8.43 -15.05 9.93
C ALA A 270 8.03 -15.57 8.52
N PRO A 271 7.21 -14.87 7.71
CA PRO A 271 6.87 -15.34 6.37
C PRO A 271 8.06 -15.46 5.40
N ILE A 272 9.18 -14.78 5.66
CA ILE A 272 10.32 -14.70 4.73
C ILE A 272 10.87 -16.08 4.37
N ILE A 273 10.95 -17.01 5.33
CA ILE A 273 11.58 -18.33 5.15
C ILE A 273 10.92 -19.12 4.02
N GLU A 274 9.59 -19.27 4.08
CA GLU A 274 8.84 -19.99 3.04
C GLU A 274 8.85 -19.26 1.70
N ARG A 275 8.88 -17.92 1.72
CA ARG A 275 8.95 -17.13 0.49
C ARG A 275 10.31 -17.26 -0.21
N LEU A 276 11.42 -17.26 0.54
CA LEU A 276 12.77 -17.50 0.03
C LEU A 276 12.87 -18.87 -0.64
N LYS A 277 12.37 -19.91 0.06
CA LYS A 277 12.33 -21.29 -0.46
C LYS A 277 11.54 -21.38 -1.76
N ARG A 278 10.33 -20.81 -1.80
CA ARG A 278 9.47 -20.79 -3.00
C ARG A 278 10.12 -20.03 -4.15
N ALA A 279 10.70 -18.85 -3.87
CA ALA A 279 11.38 -18.04 -4.87
C ALA A 279 12.69 -18.67 -5.37
N GLY A 280 13.27 -19.62 -4.62
CA GLY A 280 14.54 -20.27 -4.94
C GLY A 280 15.74 -19.34 -4.81
N THR A 281 15.67 -18.42 -3.86
CA THR A 281 16.80 -17.58 -3.48
C THR A 281 17.86 -18.38 -2.73
N ARG A 282 19.14 -18.11 -2.99
CA ARG A 282 20.28 -18.85 -2.41
C ARG A 282 21.29 -17.96 -1.70
N ASN A 283 21.25 -16.66 -1.92
CA ASN A 283 22.17 -15.67 -1.36
C ASN A 283 21.53 -14.81 -0.26
N VAL A 284 20.56 -15.35 0.49
CA VAL A 284 19.89 -14.60 1.56
C VAL A 284 20.18 -15.25 2.91
N GLN A 285 20.66 -14.46 3.86
CA GLN A 285 20.82 -14.83 5.27
C GLN A 285 19.79 -14.06 6.09
N VAL A 286 18.97 -14.78 6.85
CA VAL A 286 17.93 -14.19 7.70
C VAL A 286 18.43 -14.12 9.13
N HIS A 287 18.31 -12.93 9.73
CA HIS A 287 18.70 -12.65 11.11
C HIS A 287 17.44 -12.29 11.90
N ASP A 288 17.13 -13.06 12.93
CA ASP A 288 16.00 -12.78 13.85
C ASP A 288 16.43 -12.01 15.12
N ASP A 289 17.70 -11.61 15.16
CA ASP A 289 18.36 -10.92 16.27
C ASP A 289 19.44 -9.96 15.75
N ALA A 290 19.45 -8.73 16.27
CA ALA A 290 20.43 -7.71 15.90
C ALA A 290 21.88 -8.12 16.21
N ARG A 291 22.11 -9.00 17.19
CA ARG A 291 23.45 -9.53 17.51
C ARG A 291 24.09 -10.27 16.34
N GLY A 292 23.26 -10.89 15.49
CA GLY A 292 23.69 -11.55 14.25
C GLY A 292 24.25 -10.58 13.19
N LEU A 293 24.01 -9.27 13.35
CA LEU A 293 24.49 -8.25 12.42
C LEU A 293 25.88 -7.70 12.77
N SER A 294 26.43 -8.04 13.94
CA SER A 294 27.71 -7.48 14.43
C SER A 294 28.86 -7.61 13.42
N GLY A 295 28.94 -8.72 12.69
CA GLY A 295 29.94 -8.94 11.65
C GLY A 295 29.79 -8.09 10.38
N LEU A 296 28.71 -7.31 10.25
CA LEU A 296 28.39 -6.48 9.09
C LEU A 296 28.70 -4.98 9.30
N ALA A 297 29.09 -4.58 10.52
CA ALA A 297 29.35 -3.17 10.84
C ALA A 297 30.38 -2.56 9.87
N GLY A 298 29.99 -1.48 9.18
CA GLY A 298 30.80 -0.80 8.17
C GLY A 298 31.21 -1.65 6.96
N ARG A 299 30.50 -2.73 6.62
CA ARG A 299 30.88 -3.65 5.54
C ARG A 299 29.88 -3.74 4.38
N CYS A 300 28.63 -3.32 4.59
CA CYS A 300 27.61 -3.41 3.55
C CYS A 300 27.83 -2.35 2.47
N ASP A 301 27.82 -2.79 1.21
CA ASP A 301 27.76 -1.91 0.04
C ASP A 301 26.50 -1.04 0.08
N LYS A 302 25.38 -1.66 0.46
CA LYS A 302 24.07 -0.99 0.59
C LYS A 302 23.34 -1.45 1.85
N VAL A 303 22.67 -0.52 2.51
CA VAL A 303 21.76 -0.79 3.61
C VAL A 303 20.40 -0.19 3.27
N LEU A 304 19.39 -1.03 3.13
CA LEU A 304 17.99 -0.64 2.90
C LEU A 304 17.25 -0.59 4.24
N VAL A 305 16.57 0.52 4.48
CA VAL A 305 15.65 0.74 5.60
C VAL A 305 14.26 0.99 5.02
N ASP A 306 13.47 -0.07 4.87
CA ASP A 306 12.03 0.01 4.59
C ASP A 306 11.28 0.27 5.90
N ALA A 307 11.34 1.52 6.33
CA ALA A 307 11.11 1.89 7.71
C ALA A 307 9.65 1.65 8.16
N PRO A 308 9.43 1.29 9.44
CA PRO A 308 8.08 1.25 9.99
C PRO A 308 7.46 2.64 9.89
N CYS A 309 6.30 2.75 9.23
CA CYS A 309 5.62 4.02 9.01
C CYS A 309 4.11 3.90 9.30
N THR A 310 3.41 5.03 9.16
CA THR A 310 1.94 5.10 9.29
C THR A 310 1.22 4.38 8.15
N GLY A 311 1.87 4.20 7.00
CA GLY A 311 1.29 3.57 5.82
C GLY A 311 0.29 4.45 5.06
N THR A 312 0.38 5.78 5.18
CA THR A 312 -0.54 6.72 4.51
C THR A 312 -0.57 6.57 2.99
N GLY A 313 0.51 6.12 2.36
CA GLY A 313 0.55 5.81 0.93
C GLY A 313 -0.28 4.58 0.53
N THR A 314 -0.70 3.75 1.48
CA THR A 314 -1.41 2.49 1.23
C THR A 314 -2.92 2.57 1.52
N TRP A 315 -3.47 3.77 1.76
CA TRP A 315 -4.87 3.95 2.17
C TRP A 315 -5.89 3.37 1.20
N ARG A 316 -5.62 3.33 -0.11
CA ARG A 316 -6.51 2.64 -1.07
C ARG A 316 -6.63 1.14 -0.79
N ARG A 317 -5.61 0.50 -0.21
CA ARG A 317 -5.59 -0.92 0.19
C ARG A 317 -6.05 -1.14 1.62
N ARG A 318 -5.74 -0.21 2.53
CA ARG A 318 -6.07 -0.29 3.96
C ARG A 318 -6.82 0.98 4.42
N PRO A 319 -8.04 1.22 3.91
CA PRO A 319 -8.74 2.48 4.17
C PRO A 319 -9.16 2.66 5.64
N ASP A 320 -9.24 1.59 6.42
CA ASP A 320 -9.47 1.65 7.86
C ASP A 320 -8.32 2.33 8.62
N THR A 321 -7.07 2.16 8.15
CA THR A 321 -5.89 2.78 8.79
C THR A 321 -5.91 4.30 8.71
N LYS A 322 -6.54 4.86 7.67
CA LYS A 322 -6.72 6.30 7.46
C LYS A 322 -7.49 6.96 8.61
N TRP A 323 -8.60 6.36 9.01
CA TRP A 323 -9.48 6.90 10.05
C TRP A 323 -9.02 6.58 11.47
N ARG A 324 -8.09 5.63 11.63
CA ARG A 324 -7.46 5.27 12.91
C ARG A 324 -6.15 6.02 13.16
N LEU A 325 -5.64 6.75 12.18
CA LEU A 325 -4.39 7.49 12.31
C LEU A 325 -4.58 8.66 13.29
N THR A 326 -3.66 8.77 14.24
CA THR A 326 -3.60 9.89 15.20
C THR A 326 -2.22 10.54 15.16
N ALA A 327 -2.12 11.79 15.62
CA ALA A 327 -0.84 12.50 15.75
C ALA A 327 0.17 11.69 16.57
N LYS A 328 -0.28 11.09 17.68
CA LYS A 328 0.55 10.21 18.52
C LYS A 328 1.15 9.04 17.73
N ASN A 329 0.38 8.40 16.84
CA ASN A 329 0.91 7.31 16.04
C ASN A 329 1.95 7.78 15.01
N LEU A 330 1.77 8.98 14.46
CA LEU A 330 2.75 9.60 13.57
C LEU A 330 4.06 9.90 14.31
N ASP A 331 3.97 10.46 15.52
CA ASP A 331 5.14 10.77 16.35
C ASP A 331 5.90 9.49 16.74
N GLU A 332 5.18 8.45 17.18
CA GLU A 332 5.76 7.14 17.51
C GLU A 332 6.50 6.52 16.31
N ARG A 333 5.94 6.60 15.10
CA ARG A 333 6.57 6.08 13.88
C ARG A 333 7.79 6.89 13.48
N THR A 334 7.69 8.21 13.58
CA THR A 334 8.79 9.13 13.31
C THR A 334 9.99 8.85 14.23
N ALA A 335 9.76 8.62 15.53
CA ALA A 335 10.83 8.24 16.46
C ALA A 335 11.48 6.90 16.08
N GLN A 336 10.67 5.88 15.76
CA GLN A 336 11.17 4.56 15.33
C GLN A 336 11.99 4.64 14.03
N GLN A 337 11.61 5.52 13.10
CA GLN A 337 12.34 5.76 11.86
C GLN A 337 13.73 6.37 12.12
N GLN A 338 13.83 7.29 13.09
CA GLN A 338 15.10 7.90 13.50
C GLN A 338 16.04 6.86 14.10
N ASP A 339 15.52 6.03 15.01
CA ASP A 339 16.29 4.94 15.62
C ASP A 339 16.76 3.93 14.58
N ALA A 340 15.89 3.56 13.63
CA ALA A 340 16.23 2.63 12.55
C ALA A 340 17.32 3.20 11.63
N LEU A 341 17.21 4.47 11.22
CA LEU A 341 18.21 5.15 10.40
C LEU A 341 19.57 5.25 11.11
N ALA A 342 19.57 5.65 12.38
CA ALA A 342 20.78 5.78 13.19
C ALA A 342 21.52 4.44 13.33
N GLN A 343 20.80 3.35 13.60
CA GLN A 343 21.39 2.02 13.71
C GLN A 343 21.85 1.47 12.36
N ALA A 344 21.01 1.61 11.33
CA ALA A 344 21.29 1.10 9.99
C ALA A 344 22.52 1.77 9.35
N GLY A 345 22.72 3.08 9.59
CA GLY A 345 23.87 3.82 9.10
C GLY A 345 25.23 3.22 9.51
N GLY A 346 25.30 2.58 10.68
CA GLY A 346 26.51 1.93 11.18
C GLY A 346 26.98 0.72 10.35
N PHE A 347 26.12 0.13 9.52
CA PHE A 347 26.47 -1.01 8.67
C PHE A 347 27.01 -0.61 7.29
N VAL A 348 26.83 0.65 6.90
CA VAL A 348 27.23 1.15 5.57
C VAL A 348 28.75 1.32 5.53
N LYS A 349 29.42 0.70 4.56
CA LYS A 349 30.87 0.88 4.36
C LYS A 349 31.20 2.29 3.83
N PRO A 350 32.44 2.79 3.97
CA PRO A 350 32.87 4.00 3.27
C PRO A 350 32.61 3.90 1.76
N GLY A 351 32.01 4.94 1.17
CA GLY A 351 31.56 4.94 -0.22
C GLY A 351 30.28 4.14 -0.53
N GLY A 352 29.73 3.42 0.46
CA GLY A 352 28.47 2.68 0.36
C GLY A 352 27.23 3.57 0.48
N GLU A 353 26.04 2.96 0.38
CA GLU A 353 24.76 3.68 0.35
C GLU A 353 23.82 3.25 1.48
N LEU A 354 23.23 4.22 2.18
CA LEU A 354 22.06 4.06 3.04
C LEU A 354 20.81 4.45 2.24
N ILE A 355 19.83 3.58 2.17
CA ILE A 355 18.62 3.76 1.37
C ILE A 355 17.43 3.75 2.31
N TYR A 356 16.64 4.80 2.26
CA TYR A 356 15.47 4.99 3.11
C TYR A 356 14.20 4.93 2.27
N VAL A 357 13.26 4.09 2.69
CA VAL A 357 11.98 3.88 2.03
C VAL A 357 10.87 3.87 3.07
N THR A 358 9.74 4.48 2.75
CA THR A 358 8.49 4.30 3.51
C THR A 358 7.35 4.05 2.54
N CYS A 359 6.24 3.48 3.03
CA CYS A 359 4.95 3.54 2.33
C CYS A 359 4.06 4.68 2.86
N SER A 360 4.68 5.81 3.19
CA SER A 360 4.03 7.06 3.61
C SER A 360 4.16 8.13 2.54
N VAL A 361 3.18 9.02 2.48
CA VAL A 361 3.21 10.25 1.67
C VAL A 361 3.37 11.51 2.53
N LEU A 362 3.57 11.35 3.84
CA LEU A 362 3.69 12.47 4.78
C LEU A 362 5.15 12.97 4.84
N PRO A 363 5.41 14.28 4.68
CA PRO A 363 6.76 14.84 4.76
C PRO A 363 7.47 14.52 6.08
N GLN A 364 6.71 14.44 7.17
CA GLN A 364 7.20 14.12 8.52
C GLN A 364 7.90 12.77 8.58
N GLU A 365 7.44 11.77 7.82
CA GLU A 365 8.04 10.44 7.75
C GLU A 365 9.03 10.31 6.60
N ASN A 366 9.19 11.34 5.78
CA ASN A 366 9.87 11.25 4.50
C ASN A 366 11.04 12.23 4.44
N GLU A 367 10.87 13.36 3.76
CA GLU A 367 11.92 14.34 3.56
C GLU A 367 12.46 14.92 4.88
N GLU A 368 11.60 15.11 5.88
CA GLU A 368 12.02 15.61 7.20
C GLU A 368 12.95 14.61 7.91
N GLN A 369 12.71 13.30 7.77
CA GLN A 369 13.55 12.25 8.37
C GLN A 369 14.95 12.20 7.76
N VAL A 370 15.02 12.17 6.43
CA VAL A 370 16.31 12.04 5.73
C VAL A 370 17.14 13.30 5.81
N ARG A 371 16.51 14.49 5.81
CA ARG A 371 17.21 15.77 6.02
C ARG A 371 17.77 15.87 7.44
N ARG A 372 16.99 15.46 8.45
CA ARG A 372 17.47 15.40 9.84
C ARG A 372 18.64 14.44 9.97
N PHE A 373 18.51 13.21 9.45
CA PHE A 373 19.60 12.23 9.50
C PHE A 373 20.88 12.77 8.86
N ALA A 374 20.80 13.36 7.66
CA ALA A 374 21.95 13.91 6.97
C ALA A 374 22.58 15.11 7.70
N ALA A 375 21.78 15.94 8.37
CA ALA A 375 22.29 17.02 9.21
C ALA A 375 23.03 16.49 10.45
N ASP A 376 22.49 15.46 11.08
CA ASP A 376 23.08 14.83 12.28
C ASP A 376 24.29 13.93 11.95
N ASN A 377 24.42 13.49 10.69
CA ASN A 377 25.46 12.58 10.22
C ASN A 377 26.16 13.13 8.97
N PRO A 378 27.11 14.08 9.11
CA PRO A 378 27.73 14.79 7.98
C PRO A 378 28.59 13.89 7.05
N ASP A 379 28.84 12.64 7.44
CA ASP A 379 29.44 11.62 6.59
C ASP A 379 28.47 11.09 5.52
N PHE A 380 27.18 11.37 5.63
CA PHE A 380 26.17 10.99 4.65
C PHE A 380 25.69 12.20 3.86
N GLN A 381 25.54 12.03 2.55
CA GLN A 381 24.95 13.03 1.67
C GLN A 381 23.80 12.43 0.88
N ILE A 382 22.68 13.17 0.77
CA ILE A 382 21.57 12.76 -0.09
C ILE A 382 22.02 12.87 -1.55
N VAL A 383 21.81 11.80 -2.32
CA VAL A 383 22.15 11.73 -3.75
C VAL A 383 20.89 11.66 -4.60
N GLY A 384 20.94 12.27 -5.79
CA GLY A 384 19.81 12.34 -6.71
C GLY A 384 19.16 10.98 -7.01
N ALA A 385 17.86 10.87 -6.75
CA ALA A 385 17.05 9.70 -7.10
C ALA A 385 16.51 9.77 -8.55
N LEU A 386 16.21 10.96 -9.08
CA LEU A 386 15.69 11.11 -10.44
C LEU A 386 16.64 10.62 -11.55
N PRO A 387 17.98 10.80 -11.48
CA PRO A 387 18.87 10.21 -12.47
C PRO A 387 18.80 8.68 -12.52
N ALA A 388 18.66 8.02 -11.37
CA ALA A 388 18.48 6.57 -11.30
C ALA A 388 17.11 6.14 -11.84
N TRP A 389 16.07 6.93 -11.58
CA TRP A 389 14.75 6.75 -12.17
C TRP A 389 14.81 6.78 -13.71
N ASP A 390 15.40 7.84 -14.27
CA ASP A 390 15.51 8.04 -15.72
C ASP A 390 16.25 6.88 -16.39
N ALA A 391 17.33 6.40 -15.76
CA ALA A 391 18.12 5.30 -16.27
C ALA A 391 17.38 3.95 -16.26
N LEU A 392 16.51 3.72 -15.27
CA LEU A 392 15.79 2.45 -15.12
C LEU A 392 14.48 2.38 -15.91
N PHE A 393 13.73 3.48 -15.92
CA PHE A 393 12.35 3.50 -16.41
C PHE A 393 12.18 4.39 -17.65
N GLY A 394 13.19 5.20 -17.99
CA GLY A 394 13.12 6.17 -19.08
C GLY A 394 12.47 7.50 -18.67
N ARG A 395 12.75 8.56 -19.44
CA ARG A 395 12.23 9.90 -19.19
C ARG A 395 10.75 10.06 -19.52
N ASP A 396 10.24 9.20 -20.39
CA ASP A 396 8.83 9.20 -20.83
C ASP A 396 7.91 8.40 -19.89
N ALA A 397 8.46 7.70 -18.89
CA ALA A 397 7.66 7.04 -17.87
C ALA A 397 6.89 8.06 -17.02
N PRO A 398 5.71 7.69 -16.47
CA PRO A 398 5.04 8.50 -15.44
C PRO A 398 6.02 8.94 -14.35
N ARG A 399 5.97 10.20 -13.96
CA ARG A 399 6.97 10.80 -13.10
C ARG A 399 6.54 10.73 -11.64
N PRO A 400 7.44 10.34 -10.72
CA PRO A 400 7.16 10.49 -9.30
C PRO A 400 7.13 11.98 -8.93
N HIS A 401 6.49 12.30 -7.82
CA HIS A 401 6.64 13.62 -7.21
C HIS A 401 8.07 13.80 -6.68
N SER A 402 8.68 14.94 -6.98
CA SER A 402 9.99 15.33 -6.46
C SER A 402 10.12 16.85 -6.51
N SER A 403 10.42 17.49 -5.38
CA SER A 403 10.56 18.94 -5.30
C SER A 403 11.98 19.42 -5.60
N ASP A 404 12.99 18.59 -5.36
CA ASP A 404 14.41 18.94 -5.46
C ASP A 404 15.22 17.96 -6.34
N GLY A 405 14.60 16.91 -6.87
CA GLY A 405 15.25 15.85 -7.64
C GLY A 405 16.10 14.88 -6.80
N LEU A 406 16.21 15.12 -5.50
CA LEU A 406 17.00 14.32 -4.56
C LEU A 406 16.18 13.13 -4.06
N THR A 407 14.94 13.38 -3.67
CA THR A 407 14.01 12.36 -3.19
C THR A 407 12.87 12.17 -4.17
N VAL A 408 12.20 11.02 -4.12
CA VAL A 408 11.01 10.75 -4.94
C VAL A 408 9.88 10.17 -4.10
N THR A 409 8.67 10.61 -4.40
CA THR A 409 7.42 10.11 -3.82
C THR A 409 6.54 9.59 -4.94
N LEU A 410 6.30 8.28 -4.94
CA LEU A 410 5.29 7.62 -5.76
C LEU A 410 3.92 7.86 -5.14
N THR A 411 2.90 7.96 -5.98
CA THR A 411 1.51 8.08 -5.53
C THR A 411 0.55 7.45 -6.55
N PRO A 412 -0.70 7.17 -6.17
CA PRO A 412 -1.70 6.73 -7.13
C PRO A 412 -1.93 7.73 -8.27
N ALA A 413 -1.88 9.05 -8.01
CA ALA A 413 -2.12 10.04 -9.06
C ALA A 413 -0.92 10.22 -10.01
N SER A 414 0.30 10.20 -9.48
CA SER A 414 1.53 10.46 -10.26
C SER A 414 2.06 9.23 -11.00
N THR A 415 2.03 8.06 -10.35
CA THR A 415 2.66 6.84 -10.87
C THR A 415 1.70 5.65 -10.98
N ASP A 416 0.41 5.81 -10.63
CA ASP A 416 -0.57 4.72 -10.62
C ASP A 416 -0.11 3.51 -9.78
N THR A 417 0.56 3.80 -8.65
CA THR A 417 1.03 2.82 -7.66
C THR A 417 0.47 3.17 -6.28
N ASP A 418 0.73 2.37 -5.24
CA ASP A 418 0.58 2.91 -3.89
C ASP A 418 1.60 4.03 -3.65
N GLY A 419 1.37 4.79 -2.57
CA GLY A 419 2.29 5.80 -2.11
C GLY A 419 3.55 5.20 -1.51
N PHE A 420 4.71 5.62 -2.01
CA PHE A 420 6.02 5.21 -1.52
C PHE A 420 7.02 6.36 -1.61
N PHE A 421 7.81 6.55 -0.57
CA PHE A 421 8.95 7.45 -0.58
C PHE A 421 10.26 6.70 -0.81
N PHE A 422 11.18 7.31 -1.53
CA PHE A 422 12.54 6.80 -1.71
C PHE A 422 13.57 7.92 -1.61
N CYS A 423 14.59 7.67 -0.79
CA CYS A 423 15.77 8.50 -0.66
C CYS A 423 17.01 7.62 -0.59
N ARG A 424 18.09 8.07 -1.24
CA ARG A 424 19.39 7.43 -1.19
C ARG A 424 20.41 8.40 -0.65
N MET A 425 21.21 7.93 0.30
CA MET A 425 22.27 8.68 0.95
C MET A 425 23.58 7.94 0.80
N GLN A 426 24.61 8.60 0.27
CA GLN A 426 25.93 8.00 0.12
C GLN A 426 26.80 8.36 1.31
N ARG A 427 27.49 7.36 1.88
CA ARG A 427 28.53 7.60 2.89
C ARG A 427 29.81 8.06 2.20
N LYS A 428 30.45 9.10 2.73
CA LYS A 428 31.77 9.57 2.27
C LYS A 428 32.80 8.43 2.33
N GLY A 429 33.69 8.43 1.34
CA GLY A 429 34.71 7.40 1.13
C GLY A 429 35.94 7.58 2.00
#